data_AF-A0A9X2VXC2-F1
#
_entry.id   AF-A0A9X2VXC2-F1
#
_cell.length_a   1.000
_cell.length_b   1.000
_cell.length_c   1.000
_cell.angle_alpha   90.00
_cell.angle_beta   90.00
_cell.angle_gamma   90.00
#
_symmetry.space_group_name_H-M   'P 1'
#
loop_
_entity.id
_entity.type
_entity.pdbx_description
1 polymer ?
#
loop_
_entity_poly.entity_id
_entity_poly.type
_entity_poly.pdbx_seq_one_letter_code
_entity_poly.pdbx_strand_id
1 'polypeptide(L)'
;MSANDSPRFLDRIMRAVRSTMRSKGLPRPDRLVISTRSRSVHMEFTSGTAPDRLAALLLWSTTLDGVSLAWTHQPRHEVSVAATGRTAAGISFGLAASATVADLDGHPGVDRGKPVVVLAGVFRLAPCVAESVTYEDVARLVHLGRSVLARRSVAAGVAA
;
A
#
# COMPACT_ATOMS: atom_id res chain seq x y z
N MET A 1 -24.03 20.18 -15.90
CA MET A 1 -22.55 20.15 -15.82
C MET A 1 -22.06 19.43 -17.08
N SER A 2 -21.34 20.13 -17.95
CA SER A 2 -21.25 19.77 -19.38
C SER A 2 -20.32 18.59 -19.63
N ALA A 3 -20.72 17.66 -20.50
CA ALA A 3 -19.95 16.46 -20.88
C ALA A 3 -18.56 16.76 -21.45
N ASN A 4 -18.30 18.02 -21.85
CA ASN A 4 -17.04 18.49 -22.43
C ASN A 4 -15.89 18.73 -21.43
N ASP A 5 -16.12 18.72 -20.12
CA ASP A 5 -15.05 18.91 -19.13
C ASP A 5 -14.30 17.60 -18.80
N SER A 6 -14.94 16.45 -19.02
CA SER A 6 -14.42 15.13 -18.67
C SER A 6 -13.13 14.74 -19.41
N PRO A 7 -12.98 14.98 -20.74
CA PRO A 7 -11.76 14.62 -21.47
C PRO A 7 -10.56 15.46 -21.02
N ARG A 8 -10.76 16.78 -20.86
CA ARG A 8 -9.71 17.71 -20.41
C ARG A 8 -9.26 17.43 -18.98
N PHE A 9 -10.20 17.01 -18.13
CA PHE A 9 -9.92 16.59 -16.76
C PHE A 9 -9.11 15.29 -16.71
N LEU A 10 -9.48 14.28 -17.50
CA LEU A 10 -8.76 13.02 -17.58
C LEU A 10 -7.31 13.22 -18.03
N ASP A 11 -7.10 14.00 -19.09
CA ASP A 11 -5.75 14.32 -19.58
C ASP A 11 -4.92 15.06 -18.53
N ARG A 12 -5.54 15.98 -17.80
CA ARG A 12 -4.90 16.72 -16.71
C ARG A 12 -4.49 15.77 -15.57
N ILE A 13 -5.37 14.85 -15.16
CA ILE A 13 -5.04 13.83 -14.14
C ILE A 13 -3.90 12.94 -14.64
N MET A 14 -4.01 12.40 -15.85
CA MET A 14 -3.00 11.48 -16.37
C MET A 14 -1.63 12.16 -16.49
N ARG A 15 -1.61 13.44 -16.89
CA ARG A 15 -0.38 14.24 -16.92
C ARG A 15 0.15 14.49 -15.51
N ALA A 16 -0.71 14.82 -14.55
CA ALA A 16 -0.32 15.03 -13.16
C ALA A 16 0.27 13.75 -12.55
N VAL A 17 -0.42 12.60 -12.67
CA VAL A 17 0.06 11.30 -12.18
C VAL A 17 1.42 10.96 -12.78
N ARG A 18 1.57 11.06 -14.12
CA ARG A 18 2.85 10.78 -14.80
C ARG A 18 3.96 11.74 -14.39
N SER A 19 3.64 13.01 -14.18
CA SER A 19 4.59 14.02 -13.72
C SER A 19 5.05 13.75 -12.30
N THR A 20 4.12 13.45 -11.38
CA THR A 20 4.42 13.10 -9.99
C THR A 20 5.28 11.84 -9.92
N MET A 21 4.96 10.81 -10.70
CA MET A 21 5.77 9.59 -10.77
C MET A 21 7.22 9.89 -11.16
N ARG A 22 7.42 10.68 -12.22
CA ARG A 22 8.77 10.99 -12.71
C ARG A 22 9.54 11.88 -11.74
N SER A 23 8.90 12.95 -11.26
CA SER A 23 9.56 13.93 -10.38
C SER A 23 9.94 13.36 -9.01
N LYS A 24 9.16 12.42 -8.48
CA LYS A 24 9.39 11.81 -7.16
C LYS A 24 9.94 10.38 -7.24
N GLY A 25 10.28 9.88 -8.44
CA GLY A 25 10.80 8.52 -8.64
C GLY A 25 9.86 7.42 -8.14
N LEU A 26 8.53 7.63 -8.24
CA LEU A 26 7.55 6.71 -7.65
C LEU A 26 7.39 5.45 -8.49
N PRO A 27 7.17 4.29 -7.84
CA PRO A 27 6.89 3.04 -8.54
C PRO A 27 5.59 3.14 -9.34
N ARG A 28 5.56 2.45 -10.47
CA ARG A 28 4.38 2.41 -11.34
C ARG A 28 3.30 1.51 -10.70
N PRO A 29 2.04 1.98 -10.61
CA PRO A 29 0.95 1.10 -10.19
C PRO A 29 0.65 0.08 -11.28
N ASP A 30 0.28 -1.13 -10.87
CA ASP A 30 -0.11 -2.21 -11.77
C ASP A 30 -1.48 -1.95 -12.38
N ARG A 31 -2.39 -1.38 -11.57
CA ARG A 31 -3.70 -0.94 -12.02
C ARG A 31 -3.94 0.51 -11.63
N LEU A 32 -4.51 1.27 -12.56
CA LEU A 32 -4.91 2.65 -12.36
C LEU A 32 -6.37 2.82 -12.81
N VAL A 33 -7.26 3.19 -11.89
CA VAL A 33 -8.67 3.49 -12.17
C VAL A 33 -8.92 4.96 -11.90
N ILE A 34 -9.44 5.69 -12.88
CA ILE A 34 -9.74 7.12 -12.75
C ILE A 34 -11.26 7.29 -12.79
N SER A 35 -11.83 7.82 -11.73
CA SER A 35 -13.23 8.24 -11.70
C SER A 35 -13.33 9.73 -11.99
N THR A 36 -13.81 10.05 -13.19
CA THR A 36 -14.08 11.44 -13.60
C THR A 36 -15.22 12.06 -12.80
N ARG A 37 -16.22 11.25 -12.41
CA ARG A 37 -17.39 11.69 -11.62
C ARG A 37 -17.01 12.13 -10.22
N SER A 38 -16.19 11.35 -9.52
CA SER A 38 -15.75 11.65 -8.15
C SER A 38 -14.37 12.32 -8.08
N ARG A 39 -13.77 12.64 -9.24
CA ARG A 39 -12.44 13.27 -9.35
C ARG A 39 -11.36 12.56 -8.52
N SER A 40 -11.39 11.23 -8.57
CA SER A 40 -10.50 10.39 -7.78
C SER A 40 -9.72 9.41 -8.65
N VAL A 41 -8.56 9.04 -8.13
CA VAL A 41 -7.65 8.08 -8.74
C VAL A 41 -7.46 6.92 -7.78
N HIS A 42 -7.59 5.70 -8.25
CA HIS A 42 -7.32 4.49 -7.48
C HIS A 42 -6.16 3.72 -8.11
N MET A 43 -5.20 3.36 -7.28
CA MET A 43 -3.97 2.68 -7.67
C MET A 43 -3.86 1.37 -6.91
N GLU A 44 -3.58 0.29 -7.64
CA GLU A 44 -3.34 -1.03 -7.05
C GLU A 44 -1.91 -1.47 -7.38
N PHE A 45 -1.24 -2.05 -6.38
CA PHE A 45 0.09 -2.65 -6.49
C PHE A 45 -0.04 -4.15 -6.22
N THR A 46 0.08 -4.95 -7.27
CA THR A 46 -0.14 -6.40 -7.30
C THR A 46 1.07 -7.19 -7.80
N SER A 47 2.03 -6.55 -8.48
CA SER A 47 3.24 -7.20 -8.98
C SER A 47 4.42 -7.13 -8.00
N GLY A 48 5.34 -8.07 -8.10
CA GLY A 48 6.54 -8.14 -7.24
C GLY A 48 6.30 -8.86 -5.91
N THR A 49 7.26 -8.77 -4.98
CA THR A 49 7.14 -9.39 -3.65
C THR A 49 6.18 -8.60 -2.76
N ALA A 50 5.60 -9.23 -1.73
CA ALA A 50 4.71 -8.51 -0.79
C ALA A 50 5.36 -7.26 -0.16
N PRO A 51 6.62 -7.31 0.30
CA PRO A 51 7.32 -6.10 0.77
C PRO A 51 7.46 -5.01 -0.29
N ASP A 52 7.67 -5.37 -1.56
CA ASP A 52 7.79 -4.39 -2.66
C ASP A 52 6.46 -3.69 -2.92
N ARG A 53 5.35 -4.43 -2.92
CA ARG A 53 4.00 -3.88 -3.09
C ARG A 53 3.64 -2.91 -1.98
N LEU A 54 3.94 -3.27 -0.73
CA LEU A 54 3.74 -2.40 0.43
C LEU A 54 4.65 -1.17 0.39
N ALA A 55 5.92 -1.34 0.01
CA ALA A 55 6.86 -0.24 -0.16
C ALA A 55 6.36 0.75 -1.24
N ALA A 56 5.81 0.23 -2.34
CA ALA A 56 5.27 1.05 -3.40
C ALA A 56 4.06 1.88 -2.95
N LEU A 57 3.13 1.25 -2.24
CA LEU A 57 2.00 1.94 -1.62
C LEU A 57 2.48 3.06 -0.68
N LEU A 58 3.50 2.77 0.14
CA LEU A 58 4.02 3.76 1.07
C LEU A 58 4.69 4.94 0.39
N LEU A 59 5.56 4.67 -0.57
CA LEU A 59 6.24 5.71 -1.32
C LEU A 59 5.22 6.65 -1.94
N TRP A 60 4.14 6.13 -2.52
CA TRP A 60 3.03 6.95 -2.98
C TRP A 60 2.36 7.73 -1.87
N SER A 61 2.03 7.08 -0.75
CA SER A 61 1.36 7.74 0.38
C SER A 61 2.12 8.95 0.91
N THR A 62 3.47 8.90 0.97
CA THR A 62 4.29 10.04 1.44
C THR A 62 4.16 11.30 0.59
N THR A 63 3.65 11.15 -0.62
CA THR A 63 3.52 12.27 -1.56
C THR A 63 2.17 12.96 -1.49
N LEU A 64 1.29 12.46 -0.63
CA LEU A 64 -0.09 12.90 -0.45
C LEU A 64 -0.27 13.60 0.89
N ASP A 65 -1.17 14.56 0.91
CA ASP A 65 -1.61 15.31 2.08
C ASP A 65 -2.80 14.61 2.75
N GLY A 66 -2.82 14.64 4.08
CA GLY A 66 -3.92 14.10 4.89
C GLY A 66 -4.13 12.60 4.71
N VAL A 67 -3.03 11.83 4.71
CA VAL A 67 -3.07 10.39 4.48
C VAL A 67 -3.81 9.68 5.62
N SER A 68 -4.75 8.82 5.24
CA SER A 68 -5.32 7.80 6.12
C SER A 68 -4.91 6.44 5.61
N LEU A 69 -4.48 5.55 6.51
CA LEU A 69 -4.03 4.22 6.17
C LEU A 69 -4.81 3.20 7.01
N ALA A 70 -5.29 2.14 6.36
CA ALA A 70 -6.08 1.08 6.96
C ALA A 70 -5.53 -0.29 6.57
N TRP A 71 -5.45 -1.18 7.56
CA TRP A 71 -5.06 -2.58 7.39
C TRP A 71 -6.27 -3.46 7.63
N THR A 72 -6.52 -4.37 6.71
CA THR A 72 -7.62 -5.33 6.83
C THR A 72 -7.07 -6.73 6.66
N HIS A 73 -7.25 -7.55 7.68
CA HIS A 73 -7.02 -8.99 7.58
C HIS A 73 -8.25 -9.65 6.94
N GLN A 74 -8.06 -10.27 5.79
CA GLN A 74 -9.10 -10.94 5.03
C GLN A 74 -9.19 -12.43 5.38
N PRO A 75 -10.37 -13.07 5.21
CA PRO A 75 -10.47 -14.52 5.22
C PRO A 75 -9.48 -15.10 4.20
N ARG A 76 -8.74 -16.16 4.58
CA ARG A 76 -7.64 -16.81 3.81
C ARG A 76 -6.20 -16.28 4.04
N HIS A 77 -5.93 -15.67 5.19
CA HIS A 77 -4.57 -15.25 5.58
C HIS A 77 -3.95 -14.22 4.64
N GLU A 78 -4.78 -13.31 4.14
CA GLU A 78 -4.34 -12.17 3.34
C GLU A 78 -4.50 -10.88 4.15
N VAL A 79 -3.55 -9.97 3.99
CA VAL A 79 -3.55 -8.64 4.56
C VAL A 79 -3.67 -7.67 3.39
N SER A 80 -4.77 -6.92 3.35
CA SER A 80 -4.93 -5.80 2.43
C SER A 80 -4.65 -4.50 3.14
N VAL A 81 -3.82 -3.67 2.53
CA VAL A 81 -3.48 -2.33 3.00
C VAL A 81 -4.08 -1.33 2.03
N ALA A 82 -4.87 -0.42 2.55
CA ALA A 82 -5.43 0.69 1.81
C ALA A 82 -4.90 2.01 2.37
N ALA A 83 -4.56 2.95 1.51
CA ALA A 83 -4.29 4.32 1.91
C ALA A 83 -5.14 5.28 1.08
N THR A 84 -5.63 6.34 1.69
CA THR A 84 -6.27 7.44 0.99
C THR A 84 -5.54 8.73 1.31
N GLY A 85 -5.56 9.68 0.38
CA GLY A 85 -4.91 10.98 0.58
C GLY A 85 -5.25 11.91 -0.58
N ARG A 86 -4.73 13.14 -0.54
CA ARG A 86 -4.93 14.11 -1.62
C ARG A 86 -3.61 14.68 -2.11
N THR A 87 -3.54 15.09 -3.36
CA THR A 87 -2.42 15.92 -3.82
C THR A 87 -2.66 17.38 -3.44
N ALA A 88 -1.60 18.20 -3.48
CA ALA A 88 -1.70 19.65 -3.34
C ALA A 88 -2.68 20.30 -4.34
N ALA A 89 -2.91 19.68 -5.50
CA ALA A 89 -3.91 20.10 -6.48
C ALA A 89 -5.36 19.69 -6.13
N GLY A 90 -5.58 19.09 -4.95
CA GLY A 90 -6.88 18.66 -4.44
C GLY A 90 -7.42 17.35 -5.03
N ILE A 91 -6.61 16.57 -5.75
CA ILE A 91 -7.06 15.31 -6.36
C ILE A 91 -7.00 14.20 -5.30
N SER A 92 -8.10 13.47 -5.11
CA SER A 92 -8.16 12.34 -4.17
C SER A 92 -7.53 11.08 -4.76
N PHE A 93 -6.70 10.42 -3.96
CA PHE A 93 -6.05 9.16 -4.27
C PHE A 93 -6.52 8.09 -3.30
N GLY A 94 -6.81 6.92 -3.84
CA GLY A 94 -6.90 5.65 -3.12
C GLY A 94 -5.76 4.76 -3.59
N LEU A 95 -5.05 4.14 -2.67
CA LEU A 95 -3.95 3.22 -2.89
C LEU A 95 -4.33 1.91 -2.24
N ALA A 96 -4.05 0.79 -2.91
CA ALA A 96 -4.28 -0.53 -2.37
C ALA A 96 -3.12 -1.47 -2.72
N ALA A 97 -2.74 -2.29 -1.75
CA ALA A 97 -1.81 -3.39 -1.92
C ALA A 97 -2.28 -4.56 -1.06
N SER A 98 -1.99 -5.79 -1.48
CA SER A 98 -2.26 -6.97 -0.67
C SER A 98 -1.06 -7.91 -0.60
N ALA A 99 -1.00 -8.65 0.50
CA ALA A 99 0.08 -9.54 0.85
C ALA A 99 -0.46 -10.74 1.62
N THR A 100 0.06 -11.93 1.38
CA THR A 100 -0.24 -13.04 2.29
C THR A 100 0.51 -12.82 3.60
N VAL A 101 -0.08 -13.28 4.71
CA VAL A 101 0.55 -13.19 6.04
C VAL A 101 1.92 -13.85 6.03
N ALA A 102 2.06 -14.99 5.36
CA ALA A 102 3.32 -15.73 5.28
C ALA A 102 4.44 -14.97 4.53
N ASP A 103 4.08 -14.14 3.54
CA ASP A 103 5.06 -13.35 2.78
C ASP A 103 5.69 -12.21 3.60
N LEU A 104 5.06 -11.86 4.73
CA LEU A 104 5.50 -10.80 5.65
C LEU A 104 6.15 -11.36 6.93
N ASP A 105 6.58 -12.62 6.89
CA ASP A 105 7.04 -13.37 8.07
C ASP A 105 5.98 -13.37 9.19
N GLY A 106 4.72 -13.38 8.76
CA GLY A 106 3.59 -13.34 9.64
C GLY A 106 3.20 -14.72 10.10
N HIS A 107 2.83 -14.84 11.37
CA HIS A 107 2.25 -16.05 11.92
C HIS A 107 0.99 -15.71 12.71
N PRO A 108 0.03 -16.66 12.81
CA PRO A 108 -1.08 -16.51 13.73
C PRO A 108 -0.56 -16.36 15.17
N GLY A 109 -1.26 -15.58 15.96
CA GLY A 109 -0.98 -15.36 17.38
C GLY A 109 -2.26 -15.09 18.16
N VAL A 110 -2.11 -14.85 19.46
CA VAL A 110 -3.21 -14.48 20.35
C VAL A 110 -2.78 -13.25 21.14
N ASP A 111 -3.61 -12.20 21.12
CA ASP A 111 -3.43 -11.04 21.98
C ASP A 111 -4.70 -10.82 22.81
N ARG A 112 -4.55 -10.76 24.13
CA ARG A 112 -5.65 -10.65 25.11
C ARG A 112 -6.83 -11.61 24.82
N GLY A 113 -6.51 -12.85 24.46
CA GLY A 113 -7.50 -13.91 24.17
C GLY A 113 -8.19 -13.79 22.81
N LYS A 114 -7.80 -12.84 21.97
CA LYS A 114 -8.33 -12.68 20.61
C LYS A 114 -7.30 -13.15 19.58
N PRO A 115 -7.72 -13.82 18.49
CA PRO A 115 -6.82 -14.16 17.40
C PRO A 115 -6.20 -12.88 16.86
N VAL A 116 -4.90 -12.88 16.60
CA VAL A 116 -4.17 -11.81 15.91
C VAL A 116 -3.23 -12.41 14.88
N VAL A 117 -2.75 -11.60 13.95
CA VAL A 117 -1.59 -11.93 13.11
C VAL A 117 -0.41 -11.13 13.62
N VAL A 118 0.69 -11.82 13.93
CA VAL A 118 1.95 -11.16 14.30
C VAL A 118 2.82 -11.10 13.06
N LEU A 119 3.08 -9.90 12.54
CA LEU A 119 3.97 -9.68 11.39
C LEU A 119 5.39 -9.38 11.87
N ALA A 120 6.36 -10.10 11.31
CA ALA A 120 7.79 -9.94 11.59
C ALA A 120 8.14 -9.91 13.10
N GLY A 121 7.34 -10.61 13.93
CA GLY A 121 7.49 -10.67 15.39
C GLY A 121 7.13 -9.40 16.17
N VAL A 122 6.72 -8.31 15.52
CA VAL A 122 6.56 -6.99 16.15
C VAL A 122 5.15 -6.43 16.05
N PHE A 123 4.52 -6.51 14.87
CA PHE A 123 3.23 -5.87 14.63
C PHE A 123 2.08 -6.85 14.83
N ARG A 124 1.18 -6.55 15.77
CA ARG A 124 -0.01 -7.37 16.05
C ARG A 124 -1.22 -6.78 15.35
N LEU A 125 -1.75 -7.49 14.36
CA LEU A 125 -2.97 -7.13 13.66
C LEU A 125 -4.14 -7.91 14.24
N ALA A 126 -5.07 -7.22 14.91
CA ALA A 126 -6.34 -7.81 15.27
C ALA A 126 -7.25 -7.95 14.02
N PRO A 127 -7.99 -9.06 13.87
CA PRO A 127 -9.02 -9.18 12.86
C PRO A 127 -10.07 -8.08 13.07
N CYS A 128 -10.27 -7.28 12.03
CA CYS A 128 -11.22 -6.17 11.98
C CYS A 128 -11.02 -5.09 13.05
N VAL A 129 -9.98 -4.28 12.91
CA VAL A 129 -10.06 -2.85 13.27
C VAL A 129 -9.35 -2.05 12.18
N ALA A 130 -10.06 -1.12 11.54
CA ALA A 130 -9.43 -0.09 10.72
C ALA A 130 -8.64 0.83 11.66
N GLU A 131 -7.40 0.45 11.96
CA GLU A 131 -6.52 1.28 12.78
C GLU A 131 -5.86 2.33 11.89
N SER A 132 -5.91 3.60 12.32
CA SER A 132 -5.14 4.66 11.69
C SER A 132 -3.67 4.44 12.02
N VAL A 133 -2.91 3.99 11.03
CA VAL A 133 -1.49 3.68 11.20
C VAL A 133 -0.65 4.87 10.73
N THR A 134 0.38 5.23 11.48
CA THR A 134 1.26 6.35 11.11
C THR A 134 2.22 5.94 9.99
N TYR A 135 2.75 6.91 9.27
CA TYR A 135 3.77 6.66 8.24
C TYR A 135 4.99 5.89 8.79
N GLU A 136 5.43 6.22 10.00
CA GLU A 136 6.61 5.63 10.64
C GLU A 136 6.43 4.13 10.94
N ASP A 137 5.23 3.75 11.38
CA ASP A 137 4.89 2.34 11.64
C ASP A 137 4.94 1.51 10.36
N VAL A 138 4.47 2.09 9.26
CA VAL A 138 4.46 1.36 8.00
C VAL A 138 5.83 1.35 7.33
N ALA A 139 6.62 2.42 7.47
CA ALA A 139 8.02 2.45 7.06
C ALA A 139 8.85 1.37 7.80
N ARG A 140 8.60 1.17 9.10
CA ARG A 140 9.20 0.08 9.90
C ARG A 140 8.81 -1.29 9.37
N LEU A 141 7.54 -1.52 9.05
CA LEU A 141 7.07 -2.77 8.45
C LEU A 141 7.77 -3.11 7.13
N VAL A 142 7.93 -2.12 6.24
CA VAL A 142 8.62 -2.34 4.96
C VAL A 142 10.10 -2.60 5.15
N HIS A 143 10.75 -1.89 6.07
CA HIS A 143 12.15 -2.14 6.39
C HIS A 143 12.35 -3.57 6.93
N LEU A 144 11.46 -4.05 7.80
CA LEU A 144 11.47 -5.42 8.29
C LEU A 144 11.22 -6.44 7.18
N GLY A 145 10.23 -6.22 6.32
CA GLY A 145 9.95 -7.09 5.17
C GLY A 145 11.16 -7.26 4.25
N ARG A 146 11.88 -6.17 3.94
CA ARG A 146 13.13 -6.22 3.17
C ARG A 146 14.24 -6.98 3.89
N SER A 147 14.33 -6.81 5.21
CA SER A 147 15.33 -7.50 6.05
C SER A 147 15.10 -9.01 6.06
N VAL A 148 13.85 -9.47 6.10
CA VAL A 148 13.51 -10.89 6.02
C VAL A 148 13.83 -11.46 4.63
N LEU A 149 13.48 -10.75 3.55
CA LEU A 149 13.80 -11.17 2.19
C LEU A 149 15.31 -11.33 1.99
N ALA A 150 16.11 -10.39 2.49
CA ALA A 150 17.58 -10.46 2.43
C ALA A 150 18.14 -11.69 3.16
N ARG A 151 17.59 -12.04 4.34
CA ARG A 151 17.99 -13.25 5.08
C ARG A 151 17.60 -14.53 4.33
N ARG A 152 16.41 -14.57 3.73
CA ARG A 152 15.96 -15.72 2.91
C ARG A 152 16.81 -15.90 1.66
N SER A 153 17.21 -14.82 0.98
CA SER A 153 18.12 -14.93 -0.17
C SER A 153 19.51 -15.43 0.22
N VAL A 154 20.01 -15.05 1.41
CA VAL A 154 21.29 -15.58 1.92
C VAL A 154 21.16 -17.06 2.28
N ALA A 155 20.09 -17.45 2.97
CA ALA A 155 19.84 -18.86 3.31
C ALA A 155 19.66 -19.75 2.05
N ALA A 156 19.01 -19.23 1.01
CA ALA A 156 18.86 -19.93 -0.27
C ALA A 156 20.17 -20.00 -1.08
N GLY A 157 21.06 -19.02 -0.94
CA GLY A 157 22.38 -19.00 -1.58
C GLY A 157 23.47 -19.81 -0.88
N VAL A 158 23.28 -20.14 0.41
CA VAL A 158 24.19 -21.01 1.20
C VAL A 158 23.84 -22.50 1.03
N ALA A 159 22.68 -22.81 0.44
CA ALA A 159 22.23 -24.18 0.14
C ALA A 159 22.58 -24.65 -1.30
N ALA A 160 23.43 -23.92 -2.02
CA ALA A 160 23.88 -24.24 -3.39
C ALA A 160 25.34 -24.69 -3.43
#